data_AF-A0A3D4NHL7-F1
#
_entry.id   AF-A0A3D4NHL7-F1
#
_cell.length_a   1.000
_cell.length_b   1.000
_cell.length_c   1.000
_cell.angle_alpha   90.00
_cell.angle_beta   90.00
_cell.angle_gamma   90.00
#
_symmetry.space_group_name_H-M   'P 1'
#
loop_
_entity.id
_entity.type
_entity.pdbx_description
1 polymer ?
#
loop_
_entity_poly.entity_id
_entity_poly.type
_entity_poly.pdbx_seq_one_letter_code
_entity_poly.pdbx_strand_id
1 'polypeptide(L)'
;MPPYQRLLASIALFIGAWFCLLGAAVQLPINSEDLSDTEGLSIVVILTVALQGIGFVGIVLTAAGIVLSTIIKPKSLAIRRVIFWASNFLLLLSSLMGLLVIGSFVLDTLLSIVGVSLYIGVIGLILSATPKRIADNNQK
;
A
#
# COMPACT_ATOMS: atom_id res chain seq x y z
N MET A 1 13.42 14.72 -1.61
CA MET A 1 12.16 14.29 -2.25
C MET A 1 10.96 14.99 -1.59
N PRO A 2 10.20 15.82 -2.31
CA PRO A 2 8.94 16.43 -1.88
C PRO A 2 7.88 15.39 -1.48
N PRO A 3 6.87 15.77 -0.67
CA PRO A 3 5.84 14.84 -0.19
C PRO A 3 5.10 14.11 -1.32
N TYR A 4 4.68 14.81 -2.37
CA TYR A 4 3.96 14.19 -3.50
C TYR A 4 4.82 13.16 -4.25
N GLN A 5 6.13 13.41 -4.41
CA GLN A 5 7.04 12.45 -5.04
C GLN A 5 7.18 11.18 -4.21
N ARG A 6 7.20 11.30 -2.87
CA ARG A 6 7.21 10.13 -1.97
C ARG A 6 5.95 9.29 -2.10
N LEU A 7 4.79 9.95 -2.25
CA LEU A 7 3.51 9.26 -2.45
C LEU A 7 3.42 8.58 -3.83
N LEU A 8 3.96 9.22 -4.88
CA LEU A 8 4.07 8.57 -6.19
C LEU A 8 5.02 7.36 -6.15
N ALA A 9 6.16 7.51 -5.46
CA ALA A 9 7.08 6.40 -5.23
C ALA A 9 6.43 5.28 -4.41
N SER A 10 5.62 5.60 -3.39
CA SER A 10 4.90 4.58 -2.62
C SER A 10 3.87 3.83 -3.46
N ILE A 11 3.19 4.50 -4.40
CA ILE A 11 2.31 3.82 -5.37
C ILE A 11 3.12 2.86 -6.24
N ALA A 12 4.26 3.30 -6.80
CA ALA A 12 5.11 2.45 -7.64
C ALA A 12 5.65 1.23 -6.86
N LEU A 13 6.13 1.43 -5.64
CA LEU A 13 6.59 0.34 -4.78
C LEU A 13 5.44 -0.62 -4.43
N PHE A 14 4.25 -0.11 -4.19
CA PHE A 14 3.07 -0.93 -3.87
C PHE A 14 2.66 -1.82 -5.04
N ILE A 15 2.67 -1.28 -6.27
CA ILE A 15 2.43 -2.06 -7.49
C ILE A 15 3.51 -3.15 -7.65
N GLY A 16 4.78 -2.82 -7.41
CA GLY A 16 5.85 -3.83 -7.42
C GLY A 16 5.66 -4.92 -6.36
N ALA A 17 5.28 -4.53 -5.14
CA ALA A 17 5.00 -5.46 -4.04
C ALA A 17 3.85 -6.41 -4.39
N TRP A 18 2.83 -5.91 -5.08
CA TRP A 18 1.73 -6.73 -5.59
C TRP A 18 2.17 -7.81 -6.55
N PHE A 19 2.99 -7.48 -7.55
CA PHE A 19 3.48 -8.48 -8.49
C PHE A 19 4.34 -9.52 -7.79
N CYS A 20 5.14 -9.11 -6.81
CA CYS A 20 5.92 -10.03 -5.99
C CYS A 20 5.01 -10.97 -5.19
N LEU A 21 4.00 -10.44 -4.50
CA LEU A 21 3.06 -11.22 -3.71
C LEU A 21 2.27 -12.21 -4.58
N LEU A 22 1.77 -11.78 -5.74
CA LEU A 22 1.04 -12.65 -6.66
C LEU A 22 1.94 -13.74 -7.24
N GLY A 23 3.16 -13.41 -7.64
CA GLY A 23 4.13 -14.38 -8.12
C GLY A 23 4.56 -15.39 -7.05
N ALA A 24 4.59 -14.98 -5.77
CA ALA A 24 4.82 -15.88 -4.65
C ALA A 24 3.59 -16.77 -4.37
N ALA A 25 2.38 -16.21 -4.44
CA ALA A 25 1.13 -16.94 -4.18
C ALA A 25 0.80 -18.00 -5.24
N VAL A 26 1.14 -17.75 -6.52
CA VAL A 26 0.90 -18.70 -7.63
C VAL A 26 1.79 -19.95 -7.53
N GLN A 27 2.92 -19.87 -6.84
CA GLN A 27 3.81 -21.02 -6.62
C GLN A 27 3.29 -21.99 -5.56
N LEU A 28 2.24 -21.63 -4.81
CA LEU A 28 1.64 -22.51 -3.83
C LEU A 28 0.84 -23.62 -4.51
N PRO A 29 0.86 -24.85 -3.95
CA PRO A 29 0.05 -25.94 -4.47
C PRO A 29 -1.44 -25.56 -4.45
N ILE A 30 -2.15 -26.06 -5.46
CA ILE A 30 -3.61 -25.95 -5.54
C ILE A 30 -4.19 -26.69 -4.33
N ASN A 31 -5.21 -26.11 -3.70
CA ASN A 31 -5.81 -26.67 -2.49
C ASN A 31 -6.41 -28.05 -2.81
N SER A 32 -5.95 -29.13 -2.18
CA SER A 32 -6.24 -30.51 -2.62
C SER A 32 -7.34 -31.25 -1.87
N GLU A 33 -8.07 -30.62 -0.95
CA GLU A 33 -9.16 -31.28 -0.21
C GLU A 33 -10.34 -30.31 -0.02
N ASP A 34 -11.11 -30.11 -1.10
CA ASP A 34 -12.49 -29.61 -1.20
C ASP A 34 -12.97 -28.44 -0.28
N LEU A 35 -13.30 -27.29 -0.90
CA LEU A 35 -14.27 -26.30 -0.40
C LEU A 35 -14.95 -25.62 -1.62
N SER A 36 -16.17 -26.00 -1.97
CA SER A 36 -16.94 -25.40 -3.08
C SER A 36 -16.96 -23.86 -3.02
N ASP A 37 -16.48 -23.10 -3.98
CA ASP A 37 -15.79 -23.47 -5.21
C ASP A 37 -14.89 -22.30 -5.57
N THR A 38 -13.58 -22.50 -5.49
CA THR A 38 -12.63 -21.69 -6.25
C THR A 38 -11.85 -22.63 -7.12
N GLU A 39 -12.47 -22.99 -8.24
CA GLU A 39 -11.97 -23.87 -9.28
C GLU A 39 -10.48 -23.57 -9.57
N GLY A 40 -9.59 -24.37 -8.98
CA GLY A 40 -8.15 -24.37 -9.29
C GLY A 40 -7.29 -23.26 -8.67
N LEU A 41 -7.80 -22.39 -7.79
CA LEU A 41 -6.98 -21.34 -7.15
C LEU A 41 -6.72 -21.60 -5.66
N SER A 42 -5.48 -21.40 -5.21
CA SER A 42 -5.16 -21.40 -3.77
C SER A 42 -5.86 -20.24 -3.05
N ILE A 43 -6.31 -20.47 -1.81
CA ILE A 43 -6.94 -19.45 -0.96
C ILE A 43 -6.08 -18.20 -0.79
N VAL A 44 -4.76 -18.38 -0.81
CA VAL A 44 -3.78 -17.29 -0.73
C VAL A 44 -3.82 -16.41 -1.98
N VAL A 45 -4.06 -17.00 -3.16
CA VAL A 45 -4.21 -16.24 -4.41
C VAL A 45 -5.49 -15.42 -4.38
N ILE A 46 -6.60 -15.98 -3.89
CA ILE A 46 -7.87 -15.25 -3.77
C ILE A 46 -7.74 -14.08 -2.80
N LEU A 47 -7.14 -14.32 -1.63
CA LEU A 47 -6.84 -13.27 -0.65
C LEU A 47 -5.95 -12.18 -1.26
N THR A 48 -4.95 -12.58 -2.04
CA THR A 48 -4.07 -11.66 -2.75
C THR A 48 -4.82 -10.81 -3.77
N VAL A 49 -5.75 -11.40 -4.55
CA VAL A 49 -6.59 -10.68 -5.51
C VAL A 49 -7.59 -9.75 -4.81
N ALA A 50 -8.18 -10.17 -3.69
CA ALA A 50 -9.06 -9.30 -2.90
C ALA A 50 -8.28 -8.11 -2.31
N LEU A 51 -7.07 -8.36 -1.80
CA LEU A 51 -6.12 -7.33 -1.36
C LEU A 51 -5.76 -6.40 -2.52
N GLN A 52 -5.71 -6.93 -3.75
CA GLN A 52 -5.49 -6.13 -4.97
C GLN A 52 -6.66 -5.19 -5.28
N GLY A 53 -7.90 -5.66 -5.16
CA GLY A 53 -9.06 -4.79 -5.30
C GLY A 53 -9.02 -3.61 -4.32
N ILE A 54 -8.76 -3.88 -3.03
CA ILE A 54 -8.70 -2.85 -1.99
C ILE A 54 -7.53 -1.89 -2.22
N GLY A 55 -6.35 -2.41 -2.56
CA GLY A 55 -5.18 -1.60 -2.84
C GLY A 55 -5.35 -0.71 -4.07
N PHE A 56 -6.11 -1.14 -5.09
CA PHE A 56 -6.42 -0.33 -6.26
C PHE A 56 -7.24 0.90 -5.88
N VAL A 57 -8.29 0.70 -5.08
CA VAL A 57 -9.07 1.80 -4.50
C VAL A 57 -8.16 2.71 -3.68
N GLY A 58 -7.24 2.14 -2.91
CA GLY A 58 -6.22 2.89 -2.17
C GLY A 58 -5.30 3.75 -3.05
N ILE A 59 -4.86 3.24 -4.20
CA ILE A 59 -4.07 4.01 -5.19
C ILE A 59 -4.88 5.19 -5.72
N VAL A 60 -6.13 4.96 -6.11
CA VAL A 60 -7.02 6.01 -6.65
C VAL A 60 -7.26 7.10 -5.60
N LEU A 61 -7.56 6.72 -4.36
CA LEU A 61 -7.74 7.68 -3.27
C LEU A 61 -6.45 8.45 -2.95
N THR A 62 -5.30 7.78 -2.99
CA THR A 62 -4.00 8.42 -2.77
C THR A 62 -3.70 9.43 -3.86
N ALA A 63 -3.91 9.07 -5.13
CA ALA A 63 -3.76 9.97 -6.27
C ALA A 63 -4.70 11.17 -6.17
N ALA A 64 -5.98 10.94 -5.84
CA ALA A 64 -6.93 12.02 -5.59
C ALA A 64 -6.50 12.92 -4.43
N GLY A 65 -5.96 12.35 -3.34
CA GLY A 65 -5.39 13.09 -2.21
C GLY A 65 -4.22 13.98 -2.60
N ILE A 66 -3.32 13.49 -3.47
CA ILE A 66 -2.21 14.29 -4.03
C ILE A 66 -2.77 15.49 -4.79
N VAL A 67 -3.72 15.27 -5.70
CA VAL A 67 -4.36 16.33 -6.49
C VAL A 67 -5.06 17.34 -5.58
N LEU A 68 -5.87 16.87 -4.63
CA LEU A 68 -6.62 17.70 -3.70
C LEU A 68 -5.69 18.57 -2.84
N SER A 69 -4.59 18.00 -2.35
CA SER A 69 -3.60 18.73 -1.56
C SER A 69 -2.89 19.83 -2.35
N THR A 70 -2.73 19.62 -3.66
CA THR A 70 -2.08 20.56 -4.59
C THR A 70 -3.00 21.73 -4.93
N ILE A 71 -4.31 21.46 -5.09
CA ILE A 71 -5.32 22.46 -5.46
C ILE A 71 -5.78 23.28 -4.25
N ILE A 72 -6.25 22.62 -3.18
CA ILE A 72 -6.95 23.29 -2.07
C ILE A 72 -5.98 24.02 -1.13
N LYS A 73 -4.72 23.55 -1.03
CA LYS A 73 -3.69 24.10 -0.13
C LYS A 73 -4.25 24.51 1.25
N PRO A 74 -4.83 23.58 2.05
CA PRO A 74 -5.56 23.93 3.27
C PRO A 74 -4.70 24.75 4.22
N LYS A 75 -5.21 25.81 4.86
CA LYS A 75 -4.41 26.63 5.78
C LYS A 75 -4.13 25.93 7.12
N SER A 76 -5.08 25.11 7.60
CA SER A 76 -4.95 24.39 8.86
C SER A 76 -4.16 23.09 8.71
N LEU A 77 -3.18 22.89 9.59
CA LEU A 77 -2.38 21.67 9.66
C LEU A 77 -3.22 20.46 10.09
N ALA A 78 -4.22 20.64 10.95
CA ALA A 78 -5.13 19.58 11.34
C ALA A 78 -5.93 19.07 10.13
N ILE A 79 -6.46 19.98 9.32
CA ILE A 79 -7.20 19.64 8.09
C ILE A 79 -6.28 18.93 7.09
N ARG A 80 -5.04 19.41 6.90
CA ARG A 80 -4.06 18.72 6.04
C ARG A 80 -3.80 17.29 6.48
N ARG A 81 -3.66 17.04 7.78
CA ARG A 81 -3.44 15.69 8.32
C ARG A 81 -4.66 14.79 8.11
N VAL A 82 -5.86 15.29 8.37
CA VAL A 82 -7.10 14.52 8.16
C VAL A 82 -7.24 14.11 6.69
N ILE A 83 -7.06 15.06 5.76
CA ILE A 83 -7.12 14.77 4.31
C ILE A 83 -6.03 13.79 3.91
N PHE A 84 -4.81 13.95 4.43
CA PHE A 84 -3.69 13.06 4.16
C PHE A 84 -3.99 11.62 4.62
N TRP A 85 -4.41 11.43 5.87
CA TRP A 85 -4.72 10.10 6.38
C TRP A 85 -5.93 9.50 5.68
N ALA A 86 -7.00 10.26 5.45
CA ALA A 86 -8.19 9.78 4.74
C ALA A 86 -7.88 9.28 3.32
N SER A 87 -6.96 9.94 2.60
CA SER A 87 -6.56 9.55 1.24
C SER A 87 -5.57 8.39 1.18
N ASN A 88 -4.74 8.22 2.20
CA ASN A 88 -3.66 7.21 2.21
C ASN A 88 -3.97 5.98 3.08
N PHE A 89 -5.03 6.02 3.88
CA PHE A 89 -5.35 4.97 4.86
C PHE A 89 -5.52 3.60 4.21
N LEU A 90 -6.27 3.50 3.11
CA LEU A 90 -6.48 2.22 2.42
C LEU A 90 -5.18 1.65 1.83
N LEU A 91 -4.32 2.49 1.27
CA LEU A 91 -3.04 2.05 0.73
C LEU A 91 -2.11 1.55 1.83
N LEU A 92 -2.08 2.24 2.98
CA LEU A 92 -1.34 1.82 4.15
C LEU A 92 -1.87 0.50 4.73
N LEU A 93 -3.19 0.40 4.89
CA LEU A 93 -3.85 -0.80 5.42
C LEU A 93 -3.63 -2.01 4.50
N SER A 94 -3.77 -1.81 3.19
CA SER A 94 -3.48 -2.85 2.19
C SER A 94 -2.02 -3.29 2.23
N SER A 95 -1.07 -2.37 2.47
CA SER A 95 0.34 -2.70 2.61
C SER A 95 0.62 -3.53 3.87
N LEU A 96 -0.01 -3.18 4.99
CA LEU A 96 0.10 -3.96 6.24
C LEU A 96 -0.50 -5.36 6.08
N MET A 97 -1.67 -5.46 5.46
CA MET A 97 -2.30 -6.74 5.16
C MET A 97 -1.43 -7.58 4.19
N GLY A 98 -0.79 -6.95 3.20
CA GLY A 98 0.16 -7.61 2.31
C GLY A 98 1.35 -8.23 3.06
N LEU A 99 1.92 -7.51 4.03
CA LEU A 99 2.96 -8.07 4.91
C LEU A 99 2.47 -9.28 5.71
N LEU A 100 1.25 -9.25 6.23
CA LEU A 100 0.68 -10.37 6.96
C LEU A 100 0.50 -11.60 6.05
N VAL A 101 -0.04 -11.41 4.84
CA VAL A 101 -0.18 -12.50 3.88
C VAL A 101 1.18 -13.13 3.55
N ILE A 102 2.21 -12.31 3.32
CA ILE A 102 3.55 -12.83 3.06
C ILE A 102 4.08 -13.62 4.25
N GLY A 103 4.03 -13.01 5.44
CA GLY A 103 4.56 -13.61 6.67
C GLY A 103 3.85 -14.90 7.09
N SER A 104 2.56 -15.05 6.75
CA SER A 104 1.77 -16.22 7.13
C SER A 104 1.80 -17.34 6.10
N PHE A 105 1.99 -17.05 4.80
CA PHE A 105 1.73 -18.05 3.76
C PHE A 105 2.84 -18.29 2.75
N VAL A 106 3.73 -17.33 2.51
CA VAL A 106 4.67 -17.41 1.36
C VAL A 106 6.11 -16.99 1.68
N LEU A 107 6.48 -16.83 2.96
CA LEU A 107 7.75 -16.20 3.39
C LEU A 107 9.02 -16.85 2.80
N ASP A 108 8.97 -18.12 2.40
CA ASP A 108 10.14 -18.90 1.96
C ASP A 108 10.62 -18.60 0.53
N THR A 109 9.94 -17.71 -0.22
CA THR A 109 10.33 -17.37 -1.60
C THR A 109 11.12 -16.08 -1.70
N LEU A 110 12.02 -15.97 -2.69
CA LEU A 110 12.75 -14.73 -2.96
C LEU A 110 11.79 -13.56 -3.28
N LEU A 111 10.68 -13.84 -3.98
CA LEU A 111 9.64 -12.85 -4.26
C LEU A 111 8.99 -12.33 -2.99
N SER A 112 8.82 -13.17 -1.98
CA SER A 112 8.28 -12.76 -0.67
C SER A 112 9.22 -11.82 0.07
N ILE A 113 10.53 -12.09 0.06
CA ILE A 113 11.53 -11.19 0.69
C ILE A 113 11.54 -9.82 0.00
N VAL A 114 11.51 -9.82 -1.33
CA VAL A 114 11.41 -8.58 -2.12
C VAL A 114 10.09 -7.87 -1.84
N GLY A 115 8.97 -8.60 -1.81
CA GLY A 115 7.64 -8.08 -1.51
C GLY A 115 7.55 -7.44 -0.13
N VAL A 116 8.11 -8.07 0.91
CA VAL A 116 8.22 -7.50 2.27
C VAL A 116 8.99 -6.20 2.26
N SER A 117 10.16 -6.19 1.61
CA SER A 117 11.00 -5.00 1.50
C SER A 117 10.24 -3.84 0.83
N LEU A 118 9.49 -4.14 -0.24
CA LEU A 118 8.68 -3.17 -0.95
C LEU A 118 7.51 -2.65 -0.09
N TYR A 119 6.74 -3.53 0.56
CA TYR A 119 5.63 -3.11 1.44
C TYR A 119 6.12 -2.27 2.64
N ILE A 120 7.24 -2.62 3.27
CA ILE A 120 7.87 -1.79 4.30
C ILE A 120 8.26 -0.42 3.72
N GLY A 121 8.80 -0.39 2.50
CA GLY A 121 9.10 0.83 1.77
C GLY A 121 7.86 1.72 1.54
N VAL A 122 6.73 1.12 1.14
CA VAL A 122 5.44 1.83 0.98
C VAL A 122 5.01 2.48 2.29
N ILE A 123 5.00 1.70 3.39
CA ILE A 123 4.64 2.18 4.72
C ILE A 123 5.56 3.33 5.14
N GLY A 124 6.88 3.16 5.00
CA GLY A 124 7.87 4.18 5.35
C GLY A 124 7.68 5.46 4.55
N LEU A 125 7.42 5.37 3.24
CA LEU A 125 7.18 6.53 2.39
C LEU A 125 5.90 7.28 2.76
N ILE A 126 4.79 6.58 3.00
CA ILE A 126 3.53 7.18 3.46
C ILE A 126 3.76 7.89 4.80
N LEU A 127 4.33 7.22 5.80
CA LEU A 127 4.60 7.82 7.10
C LEU A 127 5.51 9.05 6.99
N SER A 128 6.54 8.98 6.15
CA SER A 128 7.47 10.09 5.92
C SER A 128 6.83 11.29 5.20
N ALA A 129 5.78 11.07 4.41
CA ALA A 129 5.05 12.10 3.66
C ALA A 129 4.01 12.85 4.53
N THR A 130 3.79 12.41 5.76
CA THR A 130 2.85 13.05 6.71
C THR A 130 3.11 14.55 6.86
N PRO A 131 2.08 15.41 6.78
CA PRO A 131 2.22 16.85 6.98
C PRO A 131 2.84 17.20 8.35
N LYS A 132 4.04 17.79 8.32
CA LYS A 132 4.76 18.28 9.52
C LYS A 132 4.49 19.77 9.73
N ARG A 133 4.51 20.20 10.99
CA ARG A 133 4.48 21.62 11.34
C ARG A 133 5.82 22.18 10.90
N ILE A 134 5.83 22.99 9.86
CA ILE A 134 7.01 23.82 9.57
C ILE A 134 7.08 24.78 10.76
N ALA A 135 8.14 24.68 11.55
CA ALA A 135 8.48 25.72 12.51
C ALA A 135 8.74 26.96 11.67
N ASP A 136 7.80 27.89 11.74
CA ASP A 136 7.85 29.16 11.04
C ASP A 136 8.96 30.01 11.69
N ASN A 137 10.20 29.78 11.27
CA ASN A 137 11.35 30.55 11.75
C ASN A 137 11.81 31.61 10.73
N ASN A 138 11.11 31.81 9.61
CA ASN A 138 11.51 32.79 8.59
C ASN A 138 10.32 33.60 8.04
N GLN A 139 9.47 34.13 8.91
CA GLN A 139 8.67 35.31 8.62
C GLN A 139 9.10 36.45 9.55
N LYS A 140 10.21 37.10 9.19
CA LYS A 140 10.53 38.48 9.55
C LYS A 140 10.77 39.25 8.27
#